data_AF-M2WZQ1-F1
#
_entry.id   AF-M2WZQ1-F1
#
_cell.length_a   1.000
_cell.length_b   1.000
_cell.length_c   1.000
_cell.angle_alpha   90.00
_cell.angle_beta   90.00
_cell.angle_gamma   90.00
#
_symmetry.space_group_name_H-M   'P 1'
#
loop_
_entity.id
_entity.type
_entity.pdbx_description
1 polymer ?
#
loop_
_entity_poly.entity_id
_entity_poly.type
_entity_poly.pdbx_seq_one_letter_code
_entity_poly.pdbx_strand_id
1 'polypeptide(L)'
;MTGTDEVPRPFTPSPPRPESPRNTGAAVVGLLIVAALTTTGMAMAGGPRKIDGQALPASGVYTSEGAKAPAGNAKPAPKEVRELETNPLLAEGVTLGAVTCRLPAISREPAKLETYYKTFVSCLAEAWKPALDQANEPALTATVQVTLPETSACGKAPSENEAVAYYCGGDTTIYAPTQWMLGDAGLERSRHLATMAHEYGHHIQRSSGILSAAAEKMSSPDEDSPADKELVRRIELQANCFGALALAAASGRGSISKSLANAALDDYGRADDSDTHGSRRNQLKWAKAGFSGKTTSACNTWAAPAADVK
;
A
#
# COMPACT_ATOMS: atom_id res chain seq x y z
N MET A 1 74.44 -53.67 26.50
CA MET A 1 73.33 -54.12 27.37
C MET A 1 72.84 -52.87 28.09
N THR A 2 71.66 -52.30 27.87
CA THR A 2 70.38 -52.79 27.35
C THR A 2 69.66 -51.61 26.70
N GLY A 3 69.28 -51.72 25.43
CA GLY A 3 68.36 -50.79 24.79
C GLY A 3 66.92 -51.15 25.17
N THR A 4 66.10 -50.14 25.44
CA THR A 4 64.65 -50.29 25.58
C THR A 4 63.99 -49.41 24.54
N ASP A 5 63.49 -50.07 23.50
CA ASP A 5 62.61 -49.54 22.47
C ASP A 5 61.30 -49.06 23.09
N GLU A 6 60.95 -47.78 22.92
CA GLU A 6 59.63 -47.27 23.28
C GLU A 6 58.71 -47.32 22.04
N VAL A 7 57.68 -48.14 22.15
CA VAL A 7 56.66 -48.40 21.12
C VAL A 7 55.75 -47.16 20.96
N PRO A 8 55.46 -46.67 19.74
CA PRO A 8 54.50 -45.59 19.54
C PRO A 8 53.07 -46.06 19.80
N ARG A 9 52.33 -45.31 20.61
CA ARG A 9 50.90 -45.58 20.93
C ARG A 9 50.01 -45.37 19.70
N PRO A 10 48.96 -46.19 19.51
CA PRO A 10 48.03 -46.01 18.39
C PRO A 10 47.20 -44.73 18.55
N PHE A 11 47.07 -43.98 17.47
CA PHE A 11 46.20 -42.81 17.35
C PHE A 11 44.74 -43.25 17.40
N THR A 12 44.00 -42.87 18.45
CA THR A 12 42.56 -43.05 18.53
C THR A 12 41.85 -41.82 17.95
N PRO A 13 41.04 -41.93 16.89
CA PRO A 13 40.25 -40.80 16.42
C PRO A 13 39.20 -40.43 17.47
N SER A 14 39.13 -39.14 17.81
CA SER A 14 38.09 -38.62 18.71
C SER A 14 36.70 -38.80 18.08
N PRO A 15 35.66 -39.13 18.87
CA PRO A 15 34.30 -39.23 18.34
C PRO A 15 33.84 -37.85 17.80
N PRO A 16 33.05 -37.82 16.72
CA PRO A 16 32.51 -36.57 16.19
C PRO A 16 31.69 -35.87 17.28
N ARG A 17 32.00 -34.58 17.47
CA ARG A 17 31.28 -33.70 18.38
C ARG A 17 29.81 -33.69 17.93
N PRO A 18 28.81 -33.91 18.81
CA PRO A 18 27.42 -33.80 18.41
C PRO A 18 27.19 -32.40 17.86
N GLU A 19 26.84 -32.32 16.57
CA GLU A 19 26.40 -31.08 15.94
C GLU A 19 25.20 -30.59 16.75
N SER A 20 25.37 -29.46 17.43
CA SER A 20 24.23 -28.73 17.96
C SER A 20 23.29 -28.47 16.79
N PRO A 21 21.97 -28.74 16.91
CA PRO A 21 21.04 -28.40 15.86
C PRO A 21 21.23 -26.92 15.57
N ARG A 22 21.73 -26.61 14.38
CA ARG A 22 21.73 -25.26 13.86
C ARG A 22 20.26 -24.90 13.76
N ASN A 23 19.78 -24.15 14.76
CA ASN A 23 18.50 -23.49 14.73
C ASN A 23 18.38 -22.79 13.37
N THR A 24 17.52 -23.33 12.52
CA THR A 24 16.95 -22.63 11.38
C THR A 24 16.17 -21.45 11.95
N GLY A 25 16.86 -20.33 12.14
CA GLY A 25 16.34 -19.14 12.80
C GLY A 25 16.43 -17.95 11.86
N ALA A 26 15.26 -17.36 11.63
CA ALA A 26 14.99 -16.09 10.94
C ALA A 26 15.10 -16.10 9.40
N ALA A 27 14.04 -16.56 8.74
CA ALA A 27 13.65 -15.97 7.46
C ALA A 27 13.21 -14.53 7.71
N VAL A 28 13.83 -13.57 7.04
CA VAL A 28 13.40 -12.15 7.02
C VAL A 28 12.21 -12.04 6.06
N VAL A 29 11.08 -11.48 6.51
CA VAL A 29 9.77 -11.52 5.81
C VAL A 29 9.18 -10.12 5.76
N GLY A 30 8.99 -9.49 4.59
CA GLY A 30 8.60 -8.06 4.45
C GLY A 30 7.11 -7.71 4.66
N LEU A 31 6.82 -6.61 5.37
CA LEU A 31 5.56 -5.91 5.60
C LEU A 31 5.72 -4.48 5.07
N LEU A 32 4.70 -3.93 4.42
CA LEU A 32 4.76 -2.60 3.83
C LEU A 32 3.97 -1.57 4.64
N ILE A 33 4.70 -0.62 5.20
CA ILE A 33 4.16 0.69 5.55
C ILE A 33 4.33 1.57 4.32
N VAL A 34 3.22 2.08 3.79
CA VAL A 34 3.30 3.19 2.85
C VAL A 34 3.01 4.45 3.65
N ALA A 35 4.07 5.10 4.12
CA ALA A 35 3.99 6.41 4.73
C ALA A 35 4.69 7.40 3.80
N ALA A 36 3.98 8.44 3.41
CA ALA A 36 4.58 9.70 2.98
C ALA A 36 5.58 10.19 4.07
N LEU A 37 6.69 10.90 3.75
CA LEU A 37 7.47 11.70 4.73
C LEU A 37 7.48 13.24 4.36
N THR A 38 7.80 14.22 5.23
CA THR A 38 8.08 15.65 4.88
C THR A 38 9.17 16.23 5.80
N THR A 39 9.89 17.27 5.33
CA THR A 39 10.79 18.08 6.19
C THR A 39 10.49 19.59 6.09
N THR A 40 10.33 20.17 7.30
CA THR A 40 10.28 21.56 7.80
C THR A 40 9.78 22.75 6.96
N GLY A 41 8.76 23.42 7.50
CA GLY A 41 8.54 24.87 7.33
C GLY A 41 7.10 25.31 7.57
N MET A 42 6.84 25.90 8.74
CA MET A 42 5.56 26.52 9.09
C MET A 42 5.27 27.68 8.12
N ALA A 43 4.47 27.41 7.08
CA ALA A 43 3.88 28.45 6.24
C ALA A 43 2.41 28.10 5.97
N MET A 44 1.54 28.86 6.64
CA MET A 44 0.11 28.95 6.38
C MET A 44 -0.12 29.61 5.02
N ALA A 45 -0.06 28.87 3.91
CA ALA A 45 -0.64 29.24 2.61
C ALA A 45 -0.58 28.04 1.65
N GLY A 46 -1.68 27.73 0.97
CA GLY A 46 -1.90 26.54 0.14
C GLY A 46 -1.06 26.43 -1.15
N GLY A 47 0.26 26.32 -0.99
CA GLY A 47 1.18 25.90 -2.05
C GLY A 47 1.32 24.38 -2.17
N PRO A 48 1.93 23.88 -3.26
CA PRO A 48 2.38 22.50 -3.36
C PRO A 48 3.45 22.21 -2.27
N ARG A 49 3.53 20.95 -1.80
CA ARG A 49 4.40 20.50 -0.71
C ARG A 49 5.07 19.17 -1.09
N LYS A 50 6.38 19.04 -0.81
CA LYS A 50 7.18 17.82 -1.07
C LYS A 50 6.86 16.71 -0.09
N ILE A 51 6.62 15.51 -0.63
CA ILE A 51 6.23 14.31 0.11
C ILE A 51 7.26 13.20 -0.12
N ASP A 52 8.23 13.06 0.77
CA ASP A 52 9.34 12.10 0.74
C ASP A 52 8.96 10.76 1.39
N GLY A 53 8.13 9.90 0.82
CA GLY A 53 7.93 8.54 1.36
C GLY A 53 9.22 7.73 1.60
N GLN A 54 9.18 6.81 2.56
CA GLN A 54 10.15 5.71 2.68
C GLN A 54 9.37 4.40 2.66
N ALA A 55 9.75 3.46 1.81
CA ALA A 55 9.37 2.07 2.02
C ALA A 55 10.35 1.48 3.04
N LEU A 56 9.88 1.30 4.26
CA LEU A 56 10.63 0.55 5.27
C LEU A 56 10.30 -0.94 5.11
N PRO A 57 11.27 -1.80 4.81
CA PRO A 57 11.05 -3.24 4.87
C PRO A 57 10.90 -3.67 6.35
N ALA A 58 9.81 -4.35 6.72
CA ALA A 58 9.62 -4.86 8.09
C ALA A 58 9.27 -6.36 8.17
N SER A 59 9.66 -7.04 9.25
CA SER A 59 9.72 -8.51 9.42
C SER A 59 8.41 -9.23 9.86
N GLY A 60 8.05 -10.37 9.23
CA GLY A 60 7.08 -11.45 9.64
C GLY A 60 5.58 -11.16 9.40
N VAL A 61 4.61 -12.08 9.29
CA VAL A 61 4.46 -13.49 8.82
C VAL A 61 3.02 -13.54 8.27
N TYR A 62 2.83 -13.76 6.96
CA TYR A 62 1.51 -14.05 6.38
C TYR A 62 1.32 -15.57 6.27
N THR A 63 0.85 -16.22 7.34
CA THR A 63 0.41 -17.61 7.24
C THR A 63 -1.01 -17.64 6.69
N SER A 64 -1.16 -17.97 5.40
CA SER A 64 -2.39 -18.56 4.92
C SER A 64 -2.39 -20.03 5.36
N GLU A 65 -2.96 -20.34 6.53
CA GLU A 65 -3.22 -21.74 6.89
C GLU A 65 -4.29 -22.28 5.95
N GLY A 66 -3.88 -23.25 5.13
CA GLY A 66 -4.70 -23.88 4.11
C GLY A 66 -5.75 -24.81 4.72
N ALA A 67 -7.02 -24.42 4.60
CA ALA A 67 -8.13 -25.34 4.77
C ALA A 67 -8.32 -26.14 3.47
N LYS A 68 -8.13 -27.47 3.53
CA LYS A 68 -8.51 -28.40 2.44
C LYS A 68 -10.04 -28.49 2.38
N ALA A 69 -10.65 -27.97 1.33
CA ALA A 69 -12.06 -28.16 1.00
C ALA A 69 -12.22 -29.18 -0.16
N PRO A 70 -13.37 -29.89 -0.25
CA PRO A 70 -13.55 -31.03 -1.16
C PRO A 70 -13.71 -30.59 -2.61
N ALA A 71 -13.32 -31.48 -3.53
CA ALA A 71 -13.44 -31.28 -4.97
C ALA A 71 -14.92 -31.20 -5.42
N GLY A 72 -15.31 -30.02 -5.89
CA GLY A 72 -16.49 -29.76 -6.68
C GLY A 72 -16.19 -28.62 -7.66
N ASN A 73 -17.01 -28.46 -8.70
CA ASN A 73 -16.90 -27.39 -9.72
C ASN A 73 -17.16 -25.97 -9.16
N ALA A 74 -16.81 -25.69 -7.90
CA ALA A 74 -16.88 -24.38 -7.31
C ALA A 74 -15.73 -23.52 -7.83
N LYS A 75 -15.99 -22.22 -8.03
CA LYS A 75 -14.93 -21.23 -8.29
C LYS A 75 -13.86 -21.37 -7.21
N PRO A 76 -12.56 -21.40 -7.56
CA PRO A 76 -11.49 -21.47 -6.57
C PRO A 76 -11.68 -20.39 -5.50
N ALA A 77 -11.36 -20.72 -4.25
CA ALA A 77 -11.37 -19.73 -3.17
C ALA A 77 -10.52 -18.51 -3.57
N PRO A 78 -10.96 -17.27 -3.23
CA PRO A 78 -10.16 -16.08 -3.50
C PRO A 78 -8.78 -16.21 -2.86
N LYS A 79 -7.73 -15.82 -3.60
CA LYS A 79 -6.35 -15.92 -3.15
C LYS A 79 -5.53 -14.80 -3.75
N GLU A 80 -4.80 -14.07 -2.90
CA GLU A 80 -3.87 -13.03 -3.36
C GLU A 80 -2.83 -13.62 -4.32
N VAL A 81 -2.51 -12.90 -5.39
CA VAL A 81 -1.47 -13.28 -6.34
C VAL A 81 -0.29 -12.32 -6.24
N ARG A 82 0.84 -12.80 -5.73
CA ARG A 82 2.04 -11.99 -5.51
C ARG A 82 2.85 -11.77 -6.79
N GLU A 83 2.22 -11.10 -7.73
CA GLU A 83 2.84 -10.66 -8.98
C GLU A 83 2.69 -9.14 -9.11
N LEU A 84 3.65 -8.51 -9.81
CA LEU A 84 3.66 -7.08 -10.07
C LEU A 84 3.00 -6.77 -11.41
N GLU A 85 3.72 -6.98 -12.51
CA GLU A 85 3.27 -6.64 -13.86
C GLU A 85 2.09 -7.49 -14.32
N THR A 86 2.09 -8.79 -13.98
CA THR A 86 1.12 -9.78 -14.46
C THR A 86 0.04 -10.11 -13.43
N ASN A 87 -0.17 -9.23 -12.43
CA ASN A 87 -1.19 -9.43 -11.41
C ASN A 87 -2.60 -9.58 -12.07
N PRO A 88 -3.43 -10.56 -11.68
CA PRO A 88 -4.76 -10.75 -12.26
C PRO A 88 -5.67 -9.53 -12.12
N LEU A 89 -5.51 -8.72 -11.06
CA LEU A 89 -6.22 -7.46 -10.91
C LEU A 89 -5.89 -6.47 -12.04
N LEU A 90 -4.70 -6.55 -12.65
CA LEU A 90 -4.26 -5.67 -13.73
C LEU A 90 -4.54 -6.27 -15.13
N ALA A 91 -5.27 -7.38 -15.21
CA ALA A 91 -5.64 -7.98 -16.48
C ALA A 91 -6.64 -7.10 -17.27
N GLU A 92 -6.61 -7.24 -18.59
CA GLU A 92 -7.58 -6.59 -19.47
C GLU A 92 -9.01 -6.99 -19.13
N GLY A 93 -9.92 -6.01 -19.17
CA GLY A 93 -11.35 -6.24 -18.92
C GLY A 93 -11.76 -6.28 -17.44
N VAL A 94 -10.83 -6.21 -16.49
CA VAL A 94 -11.17 -6.07 -15.07
C VAL A 94 -11.67 -4.65 -14.77
N THR A 95 -12.92 -4.53 -14.35
CA THR A 95 -13.58 -3.22 -14.14
C THR A 95 -14.21 -3.05 -12.76
N LEU A 96 -14.20 -1.82 -12.25
CA LEU A 96 -15.00 -1.43 -11.09
C LEU A 96 -16.49 -1.35 -11.44
N GLY A 97 -17.34 -1.45 -10.41
CA GLY A 97 -18.76 -1.13 -10.51
C GLY A 97 -19.02 0.36 -10.31
N ALA A 98 -19.97 0.91 -11.07
CA ALA A 98 -20.49 2.24 -10.78
C ALA A 98 -21.20 2.26 -9.41
N VAL A 99 -20.94 3.28 -8.59
CA VAL A 99 -21.44 3.34 -7.20
C VAL A 99 -22.09 4.68 -6.88
N THR A 100 -23.07 4.71 -5.98
CA THR A 100 -23.71 5.94 -5.50
C THR A 100 -23.34 6.25 -4.06
N CYS A 101 -22.28 7.04 -3.85
CA CYS A 101 -21.83 7.41 -2.51
C CYS A 101 -22.76 8.45 -1.88
N ARG A 102 -23.32 8.17 -0.70
CA ARG A 102 -24.09 9.14 0.11
C ARG A 102 -23.28 9.55 1.33
N LEU A 103 -22.36 10.49 1.14
CA LEU A 103 -21.47 10.97 2.19
C LEU A 103 -22.19 11.99 3.09
N PRO A 104 -21.98 11.96 4.42
CA PRO A 104 -22.45 13.01 5.32
C PRO A 104 -21.73 14.34 5.05
N ALA A 105 -22.14 15.41 5.75
CA ALA A 105 -21.40 16.67 5.70
C ALA A 105 -20.03 16.51 6.36
N ILE A 106 -18.99 17.06 5.74
CA ILE A 106 -17.65 17.10 6.34
C ILE A 106 -17.66 18.05 7.55
N SER A 107 -16.90 17.70 8.60
CA SER A 107 -16.88 18.45 9.86
C SER A 107 -15.47 18.49 10.45
N ARG A 108 -15.21 19.48 11.32
CA ARG A 108 -14.00 19.56 12.15
C ARG A 108 -14.08 18.68 13.39
N GLU A 109 -15.26 18.18 13.74
CA GLU A 109 -15.45 17.30 14.89
C GLU A 109 -14.92 15.89 14.55
N PRO A 110 -13.96 15.33 15.33
CA PRO A 110 -13.32 14.05 15.01
C PRO A 110 -14.29 12.91 14.70
N ALA A 111 -15.32 12.71 15.55
CA ALA A 111 -16.29 11.63 15.36
C ALA A 111 -17.12 11.77 14.07
N LYS A 112 -17.45 13.00 13.67
CA LYS A 112 -18.19 13.27 12.41
C LYS A 112 -17.27 13.12 11.20
N LEU A 113 -16.00 13.52 11.31
CA LEU A 113 -15.00 13.33 10.26
C LEU A 113 -14.69 11.84 10.06
N GLU A 114 -14.57 11.07 11.13
CA GLU A 114 -14.41 9.62 11.06
C GLU A 114 -15.60 8.95 10.39
N THR A 115 -16.83 9.38 10.73
CA THR A 115 -18.05 8.90 10.07
C THR A 115 -18.01 9.22 8.57
N TYR A 116 -17.56 10.42 8.18
CA TYR A 116 -17.39 10.80 6.79
C TYR A 116 -16.44 9.85 6.04
N TYR A 117 -15.27 9.58 6.60
CA TYR A 117 -14.28 8.68 6.01
C TYR A 117 -14.75 7.23 5.96
N LYS A 118 -15.32 6.69 7.05
CA LYS A 118 -15.87 5.33 7.07
C LYS A 118 -16.97 5.15 6.02
N THR A 119 -17.85 6.14 5.87
CA THR A 119 -18.89 6.13 4.82
C THR A 119 -18.26 6.11 3.42
N PHE A 120 -17.20 6.90 3.21
CA PHE A 120 -16.54 6.94 1.91
C PHE A 120 -15.79 5.64 1.59
N VAL A 121 -15.02 5.10 2.54
CA VAL A 121 -14.32 3.82 2.41
C VAL A 121 -15.30 2.67 2.13
N SER A 122 -16.47 2.64 2.79
CA SER A 122 -17.52 1.67 2.46
C SER A 122 -18.02 1.82 1.02
N CYS A 123 -18.12 3.04 0.51
CA CYS A 123 -18.51 3.27 -0.89
C CYS A 123 -17.43 2.81 -1.88
N LEU A 124 -16.16 3.03 -1.56
CA LEU A 124 -15.03 2.54 -2.36
C LEU A 124 -15.00 1.02 -2.39
N ALA A 125 -15.27 0.36 -1.26
CA ALA A 125 -15.39 -1.10 -1.19
C ALA A 125 -16.48 -1.65 -2.13
N GLU A 126 -17.64 -0.99 -2.18
CA GLU A 126 -18.72 -1.35 -3.11
C GLU A 126 -18.29 -1.20 -4.58
N ALA A 127 -17.56 -0.12 -4.91
CA ALA A 127 -17.04 0.10 -6.27
C ALA A 127 -16.00 -0.94 -6.69
N TRP A 128 -15.12 -1.34 -5.77
CA TRP A 128 -14.03 -2.28 -6.03
C TRP A 128 -14.47 -3.75 -6.04
N LYS A 129 -15.57 -4.09 -5.36
CA LYS A 129 -16.05 -5.46 -5.23
C LYS A 129 -16.11 -6.22 -6.58
N PRO A 130 -16.68 -5.67 -7.68
CA PRO A 130 -16.70 -6.36 -8.96
C PRO A 130 -15.31 -6.67 -9.51
N ALA A 131 -14.34 -5.77 -9.36
CA ALA A 131 -12.99 -5.97 -9.88
C ALA A 131 -12.26 -7.08 -9.12
N LEU A 132 -12.34 -7.08 -7.78
CA LEU A 132 -11.79 -8.13 -6.94
C LEU A 132 -12.45 -9.49 -7.24
N ASP A 133 -13.77 -9.51 -7.42
CA ASP A 133 -14.50 -10.72 -7.80
C ASP A 133 -14.06 -11.23 -9.20
N GLN A 134 -13.88 -10.36 -10.19
CA GLN A 134 -13.40 -10.71 -11.54
C GLN A 134 -11.99 -11.32 -11.52
N ALA A 135 -11.08 -10.71 -10.75
CA ALA A 135 -9.70 -11.15 -10.61
C ALA A 135 -9.53 -12.35 -9.65
N ASN A 136 -10.60 -12.78 -8.97
CA ASN A 136 -10.58 -13.81 -7.92
C ASN A 136 -9.66 -13.45 -6.74
N GLU A 137 -9.57 -12.16 -6.42
CA GLU A 137 -8.76 -11.62 -5.35
C GLU A 137 -9.55 -11.58 -4.03
N PRO A 138 -8.87 -11.68 -2.86
CA PRO A 138 -9.49 -11.46 -1.56
C PRO A 138 -10.15 -10.08 -1.47
N ALA A 139 -11.33 -10.01 -0.87
CA ALA A 139 -11.97 -8.75 -0.49
C ALA A 139 -11.72 -8.48 0.99
N LEU A 140 -10.54 -7.95 1.32
CA LEU A 140 -10.21 -7.56 2.69
C LEU A 140 -11.09 -6.37 3.11
N THR A 141 -11.34 -6.25 4.42
CA THR A 141 -12.10 -5.11 4.97
C THR A 141 -11.14 -4.02 5.40
N ALA A 142 -11.20 -2.85 4.77
CA ALA A 142 -10.50 -1.67 5.29
C ALA A 142 -11.23 -1.08 6.51
N THR A 143 -10.49 -0.73 7.55
CA THR A 143 -11.01 0.09 8.66
C THR A 143 -10.45 1.51 8.59
N VAL A 144 -11.02 2.43 9.37
CA VAL A 144 -10.54 3.82 9.43
C VAL A 144 -10.41 4.26 10.88
N GLN A 145 -9.30 4.93 11.19
CA GLN A 145 -9.09 5.63 12.45
C GLN A 145 -8.67 7.07 12.22
N VAL A 146 -9.26 8.01 12.97
CA VAL A 146 -8.90 9.44 12.93
C VAL A 146 -8.00 9.89 14.09
N THR A 147 -7.48 8.90 14.81
CA THR A 147 -6.46 9.02 15.85
C THR A 147 -5.27 8.18 15.43
N LEU A 148 -4.08 8.61 15.84
CA LEU A 148 -2.84 7.91 15.55
C LEU A 148 -2.35 7.16 16.80
N PRO A 149 -2.15 5.84 16.74
CA PRO A 149 -1.44 5.13 17.81
C PRO A 149 0.07 5.43 17.73
N GLU A 150 0.81 5.25 18.82
CA GLU A 150 2.28 5.32 18.77
C GLU A 150 2.88 4.22 17.89
N THR A 151 2.22 3.06 17.84
CA THR A 151 2.62 1.89 17.06
C THR A 151 1.36 1.19 16.54
N SER A 152 1.35 0.83 15.26
CA SER A 152 0.32 0.02 14.61
C SER A 152 0.85 -1.39 14.30
N ALA A 153 0.06 -2.24 13.63
CA ALA A 153 0.57 -3.52 13.13
C ALA A 153 1.68 -3.36 12.08
N CYS A 154 1.85 -2.14 11.57
CA CYS A 154 2.90 -1.77 10.64
C CYS A 154 4.18 -1.29 11.32
N GLY A 155 4.20 -1.10 12.63
CA GLY A 155 5.35 -0.58 13.37
C GLY A 155 5.09 0.84 13.88
N LYS A 156 6.16 1.61 14.07
CA LYS A 156 6.05 2.99 14.57
C LYS A 156 5.21 3.82 13.60
N ALA A 157 4.22 4.54 14.12
CA ALA A 157 3.43 5.42 13.29
C ALA A 157 4.30 6.54 12.71
N PRO A 158 4.02 6.98 11.46
CA PRO A 158 4.69 8.15 10.89
C PRO A 158 4.36 9.39 11.72
N SER A 159 5.13 10.46 11.55
CA SER A 159 4.84 11.80 12.05
C SER A 159 3.94 12.60 11.09
N GLU A 160 3.46 13.77 11.52
CA GLU A 160 2.63 14.65 10.66
C GLU A 160 3.39 15.19 9.48
N ASN A 161 4.66 15.48 9.75
CA ASN A 161 5.58 15.82 8.70
C ASN A 161 5.58 14.65 7.75
N GLU A 162 5.52 13.44 8.25
CA GLU A 162 5.67 12.32 7.39
C GLU A 162 4.48 12.17 6.43
N ALA A 163 3.32 11.77 6.93
CA ALA A 163 2.17 11.50 6.11
C ALA A 163 0.96 12.29 6.60
N VAL A 164 0.09 12.73 5.67
CA VAL A 164 -1.20 13.32 6.06
C VAL A 164 -2.19 12.22 6.49
N ALA A 165 -2.13 11.07 5.81
CA ALA A 165 -2.77 9.81 6.16
C ALA A 165 -1.85 8.66 5.71
N TYR A 166 -2.07 7.45 6.23
CA TYR A 166 -1.38 6.26 5.72
C TYR A 166 -2.24 5.00 5.88
N TYR A 167 -2.04 4.05 4.96
CA TYR A 167 -2.61 2.72 5.03
C TYR A 167 -1.64 1.72 5.66
N CYS A 168 -2.11 0.99 6.67
CA CYS A 168 -1.39 -0.13 7.25
C CYS A 168 -1.91 -1.47 6.70
N GLY A 169 -1.07 -2.17 5.91
CA GLY A 169 -1.41 -3.49 5.37
C GLY A 169 -1.41 -4.64 6.41
N GLY A 170 -0.85 -4.41 7.60
CA GLY A 170 -0.78 -5.39 8.69
C GLY A 170 -2.11 -5.56 9.44
N ASP A 171 -2.82 -4.46 9.70
CA ASP A 171 -4.14 -4.44 10.37
C ASP A 171 -5.28 -3.97 9.45
N THR A 172 -4.97 -3.70 8.17
CA THR A 172 -5.91 -3.21 7.16
C THR A 172 -6.58 -1.89 7.51
N THR A 173 -5.90 -1.00 8.24
CA THR A 173 -6.44 0.28 8.69
C THR A 173 -5.91 1.44 7.87
N ILE A 174 -6.80 2.36 7.49
CA ILE A 174 -6.43 3.71 7.05
C ILE A 174 -6.40 4.61 8.29
N TYR A 175 -5.22 5.12 8.62
CA TYR A 175 -5.02 6.10 9.66
C TYR A 175 -5.03 7.50 9.05
N ALA A 176 -6.03 8.30 9.39
CA ALA A 176 -6.23 9.66 8.87
C ALA A 176 -6.42 10.64 10.03
N PRO A 177 -5.35 10.99 10.78
CA PRO A 177 -5.46 11.75 12.01
C PRO A 177 -6.17 13.09 11.79
N THR A 178 -7.15 13.41 12.64
CA THR A 178 -8.04 14.57 12.43
C THR A 178 -7.25 15.87 12.25
N GLN A 179 -6.24 16.10 13.08
CA GLN A 179 -5.47 17.35 13.04
C GLN A 179 -4.70 17.50 11.72
N TRP A 180 -4.13 16.41 11.20
CA TRP A 180 -3.31 16.43 9.99
C TRP A 180 -4.17 16.60 8.75
N MET A 181 -5.26 15.84 8.66
CA MET A 181 -6.24 15.96 7.57
C MET A 181 -6.85 17.37 7.52
N LEU A 182 -7.23 17.94 8.68
CA LEU A 182 -7.77 19.31 8.72
C LEU A 182 -6.67 20.37 8.49
N GLY A 183 -5.43 20.09 8.86
CA GLY A 183 -4.27 20.97 8.63
C GLY A 183 -3.90 21.07 7.15
N ASP A 184 -3.96 19.96 6.41
CA ASP A 184 -3.68 19.94 4.97
C ASP A 184 -4.89 20.40 4.13
N ALA A 185 -6.08 19.87 4.42
CA ALA A 185 -7.25 20.04 3.56
C ALA A 185 -8.31 21.02 4.10
N GLY A 186 -8.24 21.42 5.37
CA GLY A 186 -9.35 22.13 6.00
C GLY A 186 -10.65 21.34 5.87
N LEU A 187 -11.69 21.96 5.30
CA LEU A 187 -12.96 21.31 4.94
C LEU A 187 -13.13 21.14 3.41
N GLU A 188 -12.05 21.28 2.65
CA GLU A 188 -12.07 21.16 1.20
C GLU A 188 -12.25 19.69 0.81
N ARG A 189 -13.48 19.34 0.41
CA ARG A 189 -13.88 17.94 0.23
C ARG A 189 -13.04 17.19 -0.80
N SER A 190 -12.53 17.86 -1.83
CA SER A 190 -11.77 17.24 -2.92
C SER A 190 -10.51 16.56 -2.40
N ARG A 191 -9.73 17.25 -1.56
CA ARG A 191 -8.51 16.71 -0.91
C ARG A 191 -8.81 15.52 -0.03
N HIS A 192 -9.82 15.64 0.84
CA HIS A 192 -10.25 14.54 1.70
C HIS A 192 -10.61 13.30 0.88
N LEU A 193 -11.30 13.47 -0.25
CA LEU A 193 -11.64 12.37 -1.15
C LEU A 193 -10.42 11.80 -1.88
N ALA A 194 -9.52 12.65 -2.39
CA ALA A 194 -8.31 12.23 -3.08
C ALA A 194 -7.38 11.43 -2.16
N THR A 195 -7.09 11.95 -0.96
CA THR A 195 -6.27 11.27 0.06
C THR A 195 -6.90 9.94 0.48
N MET A 196 -8.18 9.92 0.88
CA MET A 196 -8.80 8.67 1.31
C MET A 196 -8.92 7.63 0.18
N ALA A 197 -9.12 8.06 -1.07
CA ALA A 197 -9.13 7.16 -2.22
C ALA A 197 -7.74 6.63 -2.56
N HIS A 198 -6.69 7.44 -2.39
CA HIS A 198 -5.30 7.02 -2.48
C HIS A 198 -4.96 5.93 -1.45
N GLU A 199 -5.29 6.16 -0.17
CA GLU A 199 -5.05 5.16 0.89
C GLU A 199 -5.82 3.85 0.64
N TYR A 200 -7.04 3.96 0.08
CA TYR A 200 -7.79 2.79 -0.34
C TYR A 200 -7.15 2.10 -1.56
N GLY A 201 -6.42 2.82 -2.40
CA GLY A 201 -5.58 2.25 -3.46
C GLY A 201 -4.52 1.29 -2.90
N HIS A 202 -3.84 1.66 -1.81
CA HIS A 202 -2.93 0.74 -1.11
C HIS A 202 -3.65 -0.47 -0.53
N HIS A 203 -4.86 -0.30 -0.01
CA HIS A 203 -5.68 -1.41 0.44
C HIS A 203 -5.99 -2.41 -0.68
N ILE A 204 -6.21 -1.94 -1.91
CA ILE A 204 -6.40 -2.80 -3.08
C ILE A 204 -5.10 -3.50 -3.49
N GLN A 205 -3.96 -2.82 -3.44
CA GLN A 205 -2.66 -3.45 -3.66
C GLN A 205 -2.34 -4.51 -2.60
N ARG A 206 -2.74 -4.29 -1.34
CA ARG A 206 -2.65 -5.30 -0.27
C ARG A 206 -3.53 -6.51 -0.58
N SER A 207 -4.78 -6.26 -0.95
CA SER A 207 -5.77 -7.31 -1.21
C SER A 207 -5.36 -8.19 -2.39
N SER A 208 -4.78 -7.60 -3.43
CA SER A 208 -4.33 -8.30 -4.65
C SER A 208 -2.95 -8.94 -4.55
N GLY A 209 -2.20 -8.73 -3.45
CA GLY A 209 -0.84 -9.24 -3.29
C GLY A 209 0.26 -8.42 -3.97
N ILE A 210 -0.09 -7.32 -4.66
CA ILE A 210 0.89 -6.41 -5.30
C ILE A 210 1.85 -5.80 -4.27
N LEU A 211 1.33 -5.34 -3.12
CA LEU A 211 2.19 -4.84 -2.05
C LEU A 211 3.18 -5.92 -1.62
N SER A 212 2.71 -7.12 -1.30
CA SER A 212 3.61 -8.22 -0.89
C SER A 212 4.66 -8.54 -1.95
N ALA A 213 4.30 -8.58 -3.23
CA ALA A 213 5.24 -8.80 -4.32
C ALA A 213 6.30 -7.69 -4.43
N ALA A 214 5.91 -6.43 -4.22
CA ALA A 214 6.83 -5.29 -4.27
C ALA A 214 7.80 -5.32 -3.08
N ALA A 215 7.29 -5.66 -1.89
CA ALA A 215 8.11 -5.85 -0.69
C ALA A 215 9.18 -6.93 -0.89
N GLU A 216 8.82 -8.05 -1.53
CA GLU A 216 9.75 -9.13 -1.84
C GLU A 216 10.86 -8.72 -2.83
N LYS A 217 10.65 -7.66 -3.62
CA LYS A 217 11.67 -7.08 -4.52
C LYS A 217 12.52 -5.99 -3.88
N MET A 218 12.03 -5.35 -2.82
CA MET A 218 12.80 -4.40 -2.01
C MET A 218 13.74 -5.19 -1.10
N SER A 219 14.93 -5.49 -1.62
CA SER A 219 15.93 -6.30 -0.91
C SER A 219 17.22 -5.54 -0.62
N SER A 220 17.26 -4.23 -0.88
CA SER A 220 18.47 -3.47 -0.64
C SER A 220 18.74 -3.31 0.86
N PRO A 221 19.97 -3.53 1.33
CA PRO A 221 20.37 -3.16 2.69
C PRO A 221 20.56 -1.64 2.85
N ASP A 222 20.61 -0.90 1.74
CA ASP A 222 20.70 0.56 1.70
C ASP A 222 19.30 1.16 1.64
N GLU A 223 18.93 1.90 2.68
CA GLU A 223 17.65 2.63 2.82
C GLU A 223 17.48 3.70 1.72
N ASP A 224 18.58 4.14 1.08
CA ASP A 224 18.57 5.14 0.02
C ASP A 224 18.62 4.57 -1.40
N SER A 225 18.48 3.24 -1.56
CA SER A 225 18.54 2.53 -2.84
C SER A 225 17.66 3.16 -3.92
N PRO A 226 18.26 3.61 -5.05
CA PRO A 226 17.50 4.14 -6.19
C PRO A 226 16.52 3.12 -6.79
N ALA A 227 16.85 1.82 -6.72
CA ALA A 227 16.01 0.75 -7.22
C ALA A 227 14.77 0.56 -6.32
N ASP A 228 14.97 0.54 -5.00
CA ASP A 228 13.88 0.38 -4.03
C ASP A 228 12.98 1.61 -4.08
N LYS A 229 13.56 2.82 -4.17
CA LYS A 229 12.82 4.07 -4.41
C LYS A 229 11.97 4.03 -5.68
N GLU A 230 12.43 3.38 -6.76
CA GLU A 230 11.60 3.18 -7.95
C GLU A 230 10.41 2.26 -7.68
N LEU A 231 10.61 1.17 -6.93
CA LEU A 231 9.52 0.29 -6.52
C LEU A 231 8.49 1.07 -5.67
N VAL A 232 8.93 1.95 -4.77
CA VAL A 232 8.04 2.85 -4.02
C VAL A 232 7.26 3.76 -4.95
N ARG A 233 7.94 4.44 -5.90
CA ARG A 233 7.24 5.30 -6.88
C ARG A 233 6.17 4.54 -7.66
N ARG A 234 6.43 3.29 -8.05
CA ARG A 234 5.44 2.45 -8.74
C ARG A 234 4.24 2.12 -7.85
N ILE A 235 4.46 1.88 -6.55
CA ILE A 235 3.39 1.70 -5.56
C ILE A 235 2.53 2.96 -5.43
N GLU A 236 3.15 4.12 -5.18
CA GLU A 236 2.45 5.40 -4.96
C GLU A 236 1.65 5.84 -6.18
N LEU A 237 2.27 5.77 -7.36
CA LEU A 237 1.63 6.17 -8.61
C LEU A 237 0.47 5.24 -8.97
N GLN A 238 0.57 3.97 -8.62
CA GLN A 238 -0.54 3.03 -8.81
C GLN A 238 -1.66 3.29 -7.80
N ALA A 239 -1.35 3.64 -6.56
CA ALA A 239 -2.36 4.03 -5.58
C ALA A 239 -3.11 5.31 -6.01
N ASN A 240 -2.40 6.30 -6.58
CA ASN A 240 -3.02 7.46 -7.23
C ASN A 240 -3.96 7.04 -8.37
N CYS A 241 -3.51 6.13 -9.24
CA CYS A 241 -4.33 5.64 -10.34
C CYS A 241 -5.58 4.88 -9.86
N PHE A 242 -5.42 3.95 -8.91
CA PHE A 242 -6.52 3.18 -8.33
C PHE A 242 -7.53 4.07 -7.59
N GLY A 243 -7.06 5.04 -6.80
CA GLY A 243 -7.92 6.01 -6.13
C GLY A 243 -8.73 6.84 -7.12
N ALA A 244 -8.07 7.35 -8.17
CA ALA A 244 -8.73 8.13 -9.21
C ALA A 244 -9.72 7.30 -10.06
N LEU A 245 -9.42 6.03 -10.34
CA LEU A 245 -10.34 5.09 -11.00
C LEU A 245 -11.61 4.88 -10.16
N ALA A 246 -11.47 4.74 -8.83
CA ALA A 246 -12.62 4.61 -7.92
C ALA A 246 -13.45 5.90 -7.82
N LEU A 247 -12.79 7.07 -7.82
CA LEU A 247 -13.47 8.37 -7.88
C LEU A 247 -14.27 8.53 -9.18
N ALA A 248 -13.75 8.05 -10.31
CA ALA A 248 -14.47 8.04 -11.58
C ALA A 248 -15.73 7.15 -11.53
N ALA A 249 -15.64 5.98 -10.88
CA ALA A 249 -16.79 5.08 -10.70
C ALA A 249 -17.94 5.71 -9.85
N ALA A 250 -17.60 6.62 -8.94
CA ALA A 250 -18.56 7.38 -8.13
C ALA A 250 -18.96 8.74 -8.72
N SER A 251 -18.31 9.19 -9.80
CA SER A 251 -18.44 10.55 -10.34
C SER A 251 -19.85 10.84 -10.86
N GLY A 252 -20.42 11.95 -10.38
CA GLY A 252 -21.78 12.38 -10.75
C GLY A 252 -22.89 11.57 -10.07
N ARG A 253 -22.58 10.82 -9.01
CA ARG A 253 -23.53 9.96 -8.28
C ARG A 253 -23.54 10.32 -6.80
N GLY A 254 -24.75 10.45 -6.25
CA GLY A 254 -24.96 10.76 -4.83
C GLY A 254 -24.29 12.09 -4.44
N SER A 255 -23.55 12.07 -3.34
CA SER A 255 -22.85 13.25 -2.80
C SER A 255 -21.58 13.63 -3.59
N ILE A 256 -21.14 12.82 -4.56
CA ILE A 256 -19.94 13.08 -5.38
C ILE A 256 -20.39 13.60 -6.75
N SER A 257 -20.45 14.91 -6.90
CA SER A 257 -20.72 15.55 -8.20
C SER A 257 -19.55 15.34 -9.16
N LYS A 258 -19.80 15.52 -10.46
CA LYS A 258 -18.72 15.53 -11.46
C LYS A 258 -17.67 16.60 -11.17
N SER A 259 -18.10 17.79 -10.73
CA SER A 259 -17.17 18.87 -10.38
C SER A 259 -16.29 18.50 -9.18
N LEU A 260 -16.85 17.88 -8.15
CA LEU A 260 -16.09 17.43 -6.99
C LEU A 260 -15.12 16.30 -7.33
N ALA A 261 -15.53 15.35 -8.18
CA ALA A 261 -14.65 14.28 -8.64
C ALA A 261 -13.47 14.82 -9.47
N ASN A 262 -13.70 15.79 -10.35
CA ASN A 262 -12.62 16.45 -11.10
C ASN A 262 -11.70 17.28 -10.18
N ALA A 263 -12.25 17.98 -9.19
CA ALA A 263 -11.44 18.69 -8.21
C ALA A 263 -10.55 17.74 -7.38
N ALA A 264 -11.06 16.56 -7.03
CA ALA A 264 -10.28 15.51 -6.37
C ALA A 264 -9.21 14.92 -7.30
N LEU A 265 -9.51 14.75 -8.59
CA LEU A 265 -8.52 14.35 -9.59
C LEU A 265 -7.37 15.36 -9.69
N ASP A 266 -7.67 16.64 -9.73
CA ASP A 266 -6.66 17.69 -9.85
C ASP A 266 -5.75 17.76 -8.60
N ASP A 267 -6.23 17.33 -7.43
CA ASP A 267 -5.47 17.32 -6.18
C ASP A 267 -4.29 16.33 -6.20
N TYR A 268 -4.38 15.23 -6.96
CA TYR A 268 -3.24 14.31 -7.18
C TYR A 268 -2.03 14.99 -7.81
N GLY A 269 -2.25 16.11 -8.52
CA GLY A 269 -1.19 16.92 -9.08
C GLY A 269 -0.78 18.06 -8.16
N ARG A 270 -0.89 17.95 -6.83
CA ARG A 270 -0.54 19.04 -5.91
C ARG A 270 0.74 18.82 -5.12
N ALA A 271 1.11 17.60 -4.78
CA ALA A 271 2.38 17.36 -4.08
C ALA A 271 3.58 17.70 -4.97
N ASP A 272 4.68 18.16 -4.38
CA ASP A 272 5.92 18.39 -5.11
C ASP A 272 6.57 17.07 -5.53
N ASP A 273 7.56 17.18 -6.40
CA ASP A 273 8.39 16.07 -6.84
C ASP A 273 9.08 15.39 -5.66
N SER A 274 9.10 14.07 -5.69
CA SER A 274 9.64 13.23 -4.63
C SER A 274 10.33 12.01 -5.21
N ASP A 275 11.39 11.56 -4.55
CA ASP A 275 12.09 10.34 -4.93
C ASP A 275 11.25 9.08 -4.71
N THR A 276 10.14 9.15 -3.98
CA THR A 276 9.28 8.00 -3.68
C THR A 276 7.84 8.16 -4.14
N HIS A 277 7.37 9.38 -4.41
CA HIS A 277 6.04 9.61 -4.99
C HIS A 277 6.11 10.00 -6.48
N GLY A 278 7.33 10.21 -6.96
CA GLY A 278 7.62 10.65 -8.31
C GLY A 278 7.36 12.13 -8.53
N SER A 279 7.56 12.57 -9.76
CA SER A 279 7.28 13.94 -10.18
C SER A 279 5.79 14.25 -10.13
N ARG A 280 5.45 15.50 -9.79
CA ARG A 280 4.08 16.04 -9.83
C ARG A 280 3.37 15.75 -11.15
N ARG A 281 4.12 15.79 -12.26
CA ARG A 281 3.64 15.43 -13.59
C ARG A 281 3.21 13.96 -13.65
N ASN A 282 4.03 13.05 -13.14
CA ASN A 282 3.73 11.62 -13.18
C ASN A 282 2.63 11.25 -12.18
N GLN A 283 2.57 11.89 -11.02
CA GLN A 283 1.45 11.75 -10.07
C GLN A 283 0.11 12.06 -10.74
N LEU A 284 0.00 13.23 -11.38
CA LEU A 284 -1.22 13.61 -12.11
C LEU A 284 -1.46 12.74 -13.35
N LYS A 285 -0.39 12.32 -14.06
CA LYS A 285 -0.49 11.43 -15.23
C LYS A 285 -1.19 10.11 -14.86
N TRP A 286 -0.74 9.46 -13.79
CA TRP A 286 -1.30 8.18 -13.35
C TRP A 286 -2.70 8.32 -12.76
N ALA A 287 -2.97 9.38 -11.99
CA ALA A 287 -4.34 9.68 -11.57
C ALA A 287 -5.28 9.89 -12.77
N LYS A 288 -4.85 10.63 -13.81
CA LYS A 288 -5.64 10.81 -15.04
C LYS A 288 -5.84 9.51 -15.82
N ALA A 289 -4.83 8.64 -15.85
CA ALA A 289 -4.93 7.32 -16.47
C ALA A 289 -6.03 6.48 -15.79
N GLY A 290 -6.08 6.49 -14.46
CA GLY A 290 -7.14 5.82 -13.69
C GLY A 290 -8.51 6.46 -13.89
N PHE A 291 -8.62 7.78 -13.74
CA PHE A 291 -9.89 8.49 -13.81
C PHE A 291 -10.56 8.43 -15.19
N SER A 292 -9.74 8.44 -16.25
CA SER A 292 -10.22 8.31 -17.64
C SER A 292 -10.30 6.86 -18.09
N GLY A 293 -9.60 5.97 -17.38
CA GLY A 293 -9.55 4.55 -17.62
C GLY A 293 -10.89 3.88 -17.35
N LYS A 294 -11.13 2.77 -18.04
CA LYS A 294 -12.33 1.93 -17.84
C LYS A 294 -12.02 0.65 -17.08
N THR A 295 -10.75 0.26 -17.07
CA THR A 295 -10.24 -0.99 -16.51
C THR A 295 -9.10 -0.69 -15.55
N THR A 296 -8.84 -1.62 -14.64
CA THR A 296 -7.70 -1.58 -13.72
C THR A 296 -6.35 -1.74 -14.43
N SER A 297 -6.31 -2.33 -15.63
CA SER A 297 -5.10 -2.45 -16.45
C SER A 297 -4.49 -1.09 -16.83
N ALA A 298 -5.29 -0.02 -16.88
CA ALA A 298 -4.81 1.35 -17.08
C ALA A 298 -3.87 1.84 -15.95
N CYS A 299 -3.88 1.15 -14.81
CA CYS A 299 -3.06 1.44 -13.63
C CYS A 299 -1.84 0.51 -13.48
N ASN A 300 -1.43 -0.18 -14.56
CA ASN A 300 -0.24 -1.03 -14.52
C ASN A 300 1.05 -0.20 -14.57
N THR A 301 1.43 0.37 -13.43
CA THR A 301 2.69 1.11 -13.26
C THR A 301 3.90 0.18 -13.39
N TRP A 302 3.75 -1.13 -13.22
CA TRP A 302 4.84 -2.12 -13.26
C TRP A 302 5.31 -2.40 -14.68
N ALA A 303 4.40 -2.40 -15.66
CA ALA A 303 4.73 -2.49 -17.09
C ALA A 303 5.30 -1.19 -17.68
N ALA A 304 5.26 -0.08 -16.93
CA ALA A 304 5.61 1.24 -17.46
C ALA A 304 7.14 1.47 -17.50
N PRO A 305 7.63 2.26 -18.49
CA PRO A 305 9.03 2.68 -18.51
C PRO A 305 9.41 3.48 -17.24
N ALA A 306 10.67 3.38 -16.79
CA ALA A 306 11.14 4.09 -15.58
C ALA A 306 10.90 5.61 -15.62
N ALA A 307 10.99 6.23 -16.81
CA ALA A 307 10.71 7.66 -16.98
C ALA A 307 9.25 8.07 -16.67
N ASP A 308 8.33 7.12 -16.80
CA ASP A 308 6.90 7.32 -16.52
C ASP A 308 6.55 7.13 -15.04
N VAL A 309 7.51 6.69 -14.23
CA VAL A 309 7.37 6.50 -12.78
C VAL A 309 8.44 7.28 -12.00
N LYS A 310 9.08 8.25 -12.64
CA LYS A 310 10.02 9.18 -12.01
C LYS A 310 9.32 10.32 -11.31
#